data_AF-A0A2M7Z6Q7-F1
#
_entry.id   AF-A0A2M7Z6Q7-F1
#
_cell.length_a   1.000
_cell.length_b   1.000
_cell.length_c   1.000
_cell.angle_alpha   90.00
_cell.angle_beta   90.00
_cell.angle_gamma   90.00
#
_symmetry.space_group_name_H-M   'P 1'
#
loop_
_entity.id
_entity.type
_entity.pdbx_description
1 polymer ?
#
loop_
_entity_poly.entity_id
_entity_poly.type
_entity_poly.pdbx_seq_one_letter_code
_entity_poly.pdbx_strand_id
1 'polypeptide(L)'
;MNKIEKIVKFVLRKLGIIVIKPKDAEFITQLKNQFVHNERSFVYGLSKKMVDSIYCHASPGVIESIIIYLSEYLKNNREGNKLLNLGGGTGQVSNIFREIGFDVYNVDIEENNENEKNIRFDLNSMEKLPVKENCFDIVVCSEIIEHIENPWKLFMDSKKVLKKDGILIVTTPNVQSLFSRIKFFFKGYFHWFTPECFSYHLNPVFIWEINLIAKKYNFEISKIIGSGDYFLSRENKNYNKILRNNESLVIFLKNNV
;
A
#
# COMPACT_ATOMS: atom_id res chain seq x y z
N MET A 1 9.25 -24.80 -19.01
CA MET A 1 10.14 -24.57 -17.85
C MET A 1 11.53 -25.08 -18.20
N ASN A 2 12.49 -24.19 -18.43
CA ASN A 2 13.83 -24.58 -18.94
C ASN A 2 14.73 -25.14 -17.82
N LYS A 3 15.87 -25.76 -18.18
CA LYS A 3 16.82 -26.39 -17.23
C LYS A 3 17.39 -25.39 -16.21
N ILE A 4 17.59 -24.14 -16.63
CA ILE A 4 18.08 -23.04 -15.81
C ILE A 4 17.06 -22.67 -14.72
N GLU A 5 15.79 -22.55 -15.09
CA GLU A 5 14.69 -22.20 -14.17
C GLU A 5 14.50 -23.27 -13.06
N LYS A 6 14.74 -24.55 -13.36
CA LYS A 6 14.73 -25.63 -12.36
C LYS A 6 15.87 -25.48 -11.34
N ILE A 7 17.07 -25.14 -11.80
CA ILE A 7 18.25 -24.94 -10.95
C ILE A 7 18.06 -23.72 -10.05
N VAL A 8 17.60 -22.61 -10.61
CA VAL A 8 17.30 -21.37 -9.86
C VAL A 8 16.27 -21.67 -8.76
N LYS A 9 15.14 -22.32 -9.07
CA LYS A 9 14.14 -22.68 -8.06
C LYS A 9 14.68 -23.62 -6.97
N PHE A 10 15.58 -24.53 -7.33
CA PHE A 10 16.24 -25.42 -6.36
C PHE A 10 17.15 -24.64 -5.39
N VAL A 11 17.98 -23.73 -5.92
CA VAL A 11 18.86 -22.86 -5.12
C VAL A 11 18.03 -21.97 -4.20
N LEU A 12 16.99 -21.31 -4.71
CA LEU A 12 16.10 -20.46 -3.92
C LEU A 12 15.48 -21.23 -2.76
N ARG A 13 14.97 -22.45 -3.00
CA ARG A 13 14.43 -23.31 -1.94
C ARG A 13 15.49 -23.67 -0.89
N LYS A 14 16.72 -23.99 -1.29
CA LYS A 14 17.83 -24.24 -0.36
C LYS A 14 18.18 -23.02 0.50
N LEU A 15 18.02 -21.81 -0.03
CA LEU A 15 18.22 -20.56 0.69
C LEU A 15 17.01 -20.15 1.56
N GLY A 16 15.98 -21.00 1.67
CA GLY A 16 14.75 -20.69 2.39
C GLY A 16 13.84 -19.69 1.66
N ILE A 17 14.17 -19.34 0.41
CA ILE A 17 13.39 -18.48 -0.46
C ILE A 17 12.39 -19.34 -1.24
N ILE A 18 11.12 -19.25 -0.88
CA ILE A 18 10.07 -20.04 -1.53
C ILE A 18 9.40 -19.18 -2.61
N VAL A 19 9.47 -19.65 -3.86
CA VAL A 19 8.70 -19.07 -4.97
C VAL A 19 7.23 -19.41 -4.78
N ILE A 20 6.37 -18.40 -4.64
CA ILE A 20 4.91 -18.54 -4.55
C ILE A 20 4.31 -18.10 -5.87
N LYS A 21 3.38 -18.91 -6.38
CA LYS A 21 2.49 -18.53 -7.49
C LYS A 21 1.08 -18.38 -6.94
N PRO A 22 0.59 -17.16 -6.69
CA PRO A 22 -0.79 -16.96 -6.27
C PRO A 22 -1.77 -17.49 -7.32
N LYS A 23 -2.98 -17.82 -6.88
CA LYS A 23 -4.12 -17.95 -7.79
C LYS A 23 -4.56 -16.54 -8.17
N ASP A 24 -3.85 -15.93 -9.12
CA ASP A 24 -4.17 -14.58 -9.60
C ASP A 24 -5.55 -14.60 -10.27
N ALA A 25 -6.37 -13.61 -9.95
CA ALA A 25 -7.61 -13.38 -10.70
C ALA A 25 -7.26 -13.07 -12.16
N GLU A 26 -8.13 -13.46 -13.09
CA GLU A 26 -7.95 -13.20 -14.53
C GLU A 26 -7.62 -11.72 -14.80
N PHE A 27 -8.31 -10.84 -14.09
CA PHE A 27 -8.09 -9.39 -14.15
C PHE A 27 -6.69 -8.94 -13.67
N ILE A 28 -6.15 -9.49 -12.56
CA ILE A 28 -4.76 -9.15 -12.14
C ILE A 28 -3.76 -9.66 -13.18
N THR A 29 -4.05 -10.80 -13.81
CA THR A 29 -3.21 -11.33 -14.88
C THR A 29 -3.22 -10.39 -16.10
N GLN A 30 -4.39 -9.84 -16.46
CA GLN A 30 -4.51 -8.83 -17.51
C GLN A 30 -3.69 -7.58 -17.18
N LEU A 31 -3.80 -7.06 -15.96
CA LEU A 31 -3.00 -5.91 -15.53
C LEU A 31 -1.50 -6.19 -15.59
N LYS A 32 -1.03 -7.37 -15.17
CA LYS A 32 0.38 -7.75 -15.31
C LYS A 32 0.83 -7.81 -16.77
N ASN A 33 -0.04 -8.16 -17.71
CA ASN A 33 0.31 -8.13 -19.14
C ASN A 33 0.41 -6.71 -19.70
N GLN A 34 -0.30 -5.74 -19.13
CA GLN A 34 -0.32 -4.35 -19.58
C GLN A 34 0.73 -3.47 -18.88
N PHE A 35 1.03 -3.75 -17.60
CA PHE A 35 1.91 -2.95 -16.76
C PHE A 35 3.18 -3.72 -16.38
N VAL A 36 4.24 -2.99 -16.03
CA VAL A 36 5.52 -3.59 -15.61
C VAL A 36 5.30 -4.47 -14.38
N HIS A 37 5.72 -5.73 -14.46
CA HIS A 37 5.74 -6.70 -13.35
C HIS A 37 7.10 -7.37 -13.33
N ASN A 38 7.60 -7.69 -12.15
CA ASN A 38 8.92 -8.27 -11.97
C ASN A 38 8.92 -9.25 -10.79
N GLU A 39 9.85 -10.21 -10.82
CA GLU A 39 10.11 -11.06 -9.66
C GLU A 39 10.68 -10.21 -8.52
N ARG A 40 9.98 -10.20 -7.38
CA ARG A 40 10.38 -9.50 -6.16
C ARG A 40 10.31 -10.44 -4.96
N SER A 41 10.85 -10.00 -3.84
CA SER A 41 10.81 -10.77 -2.60
C SER A 41 10.27 -9.98 -1.43
N PHE A 42 9.56 -10.66 -0.54
CA PHE A 42 9.06 -10.12 0.72
C PHE A 42 9.21 -11.16 1.84
N VAL A 43 9.05 -10.77 3.10
CA VAL A 43 9.11 -11.63 4.28
C VAL A 43 7.71 -11.93 4.80
N TYR A 44 7.40 -13.22 4.97
CA TYR A 44 6.21 -13.69 5.66
C TYR A 44 6.57 -14.50 6.90
N GLY A 45 6.23 -13.99 8.09
CA GLY A 45 6.63 -14.55 9.37
C GLY A 45 8.15 -14.45 9.53
N LEU A 46 8.86 -15.55 9.30
CA LEU A 46 10.34 -15.61 9.27
C LEU A 46 10.88 -16.11 7.93
N SER A 47 10.02 -16.33 6.95
CA SER A 47 10.41 -16.89 5.65
C SER A 47 10.42 -15.80 4.59
N LYS A 48 11.53 -15.70 3.85
CA LYS A 48 11.60 -14.89 2.64
C LYS A 48 10.89 -15.64 1.50
N LYS A 49 10.08 -14.93 0.73
CA LYS A 49 9.31 -15.46 -0.39
C LYS A 49 9.68 -14.70 -1.65
N MET A 50 9.68 -15.39 -2.79
CA MET A 50 9.77 -14.77 -4.11
C MET A 50 8.42 -14.86 -4.82
N VAL A 51 8.03 -13.77 -5.46
CA VAL A 51 6.73 -13.59 -6.09
C VAL A 51 6.87 -12.78 -7.35
N ASP A 52 5.96 -13.00 -8.28
CA ASP A 52 5.75 -12.10 -9.41
C ASP A 52 4.72 -11.04 -9.00
N SER A 53 5.14 -9.78 -8.95
CA SER A 53 4.38 -8.66 -8.41
C SER A 53 4.36 -7.49 -9.39
N ILE A 54 3.26 -6.75 -9.40
CA ILE A 54 3.16 -5.49 -10.14
C ILE A 54 4.27 -4.58 -9.62
N TYR A 55 5.16 -4.17 -10.54
CA TYR A 55 6.29 -3.34 -10.17
C TYR A 55 5.79 -1.94 -9.84
N CYS A 56 6.10 -1.51 -8.63
CA CYS A 56 5.91 -0.17 -8.12
C CYS A 56 6.82 -0.05 -6.89
N HIS A 57 7.07 1.15 -6.38
CA HIS A 57 7.96 1.32 -5.22
C HIS A 57 7.41 0.75 -3.89
N ALA A 58 6.23 0.10 -3.90
CA ALA A 58 5.64 -0.54 -2.72
C ALA A 58 6.12 -1.98 -2.47
N SER A 59 5.88 -2.50 -1.26
CA SER A 59 6.06 -3.93 -0.95
C SER A 59 5.19 -4.81 -1.86
N PRO A 60 5.67 -5.98 -2.31
CA PRO A 60 4.84 -6.91 -3.08
C PRO A 60 3.52 -7.22 -2.38
N GLY A 61 2.40 -7.21 -3.12
CA GLY A 61 1.08 -7.60 -2.63
C GLY A 61 0.27 -6.44 -2.06
N VAL A 62 0.90 -5.28 -1.82
CA VAL A 62 0.21 -4.06 -1.37
C VAL A 62 -0.72 -3.54 -2.46
N ILE A 63 -0.18 -3.25 -3.64
CA ILE A 63 -0.96 -2.69 -4.75
C ILE A 63 -1.99 -3.69 -5.27
N GLU A 64 -1.63 -4.98 -5.38
CA GLU A 64 -2.57 -6.02 -5.79
C GLU A 64 -3.76 -6.12 -4.83
N SER A 65 -3.51 -6.00 -3.52
CA SER A 65 -4.57 -6.01 -2.51
C SER A 65 -5.48 -4.78 -2.61
N ILE A 66 -4.92 -3.60 -2.86
CA ILE A 66 -5.69 -2.37 -3.09
C ILE A 66 -6.55 -2.52 -4.34
N ILE A 67 -5.96 -2.97 -5.44
CA ILE A 67 -6.66 -3.16 -6.71
C ILE A 67 -7.85 -4.11 -6.55
N ILE A 68 -7.67 -5.25 -5.88
CA ILE A 68 -8.78 -6.20 -5.63
C ILE A 68 -9.91 -5.53 -4.85
N TYR A 69 -9.57 -4.83 -3.78
CA TYR A 69 -10.55 -4.10 -2.99
C TYR A 69 -11.31 -3.05 -3.83
N LEU A 70 -10.58 -2.27 -4.63
CA LEU A 70 -11.16 -1.24 -5.48
C LEU A 70 -12.04 -1.83 -6.59
N SER A 71 -11.66 -2.95 -7.18
CA SER A 71 -12.49 -3.66 -8.16
C SER A 71 -13.78 -4.20 -7.53
N GLU A 72 -13.74 -4.69 -6.29
CA GLU A 72 -14.95 -5.06 -5.55
C GLU A 72 -15.82 -3.85 -5.21
N TYR A 73 -15.19 -2.73 -4.85
CA TYR A 73 -15.89 -1.47 -4.59
C TYR A 73 -16.67 -0.98 -5.82
N LEU A 74 -16.06 -1.00 -7.01
CA LEU A 74 -16.71 -0.58 -8.25
C LEU A 74 -17.90 -1.47 -8.67
N LYS A 75 -17.84 -2.78 -8.41
CA LYS A 75 -18.98 -3.69 -8.68
C LYS A 75 -20.25 -3.25 -7.95
N ASN A 76 -20.09 -2.65 -6.79
CA ASN A 76 -21.17 -2.18 -5.93
C ASN A 76 -21.52 -0.68 -6.14
N ASN A 77 -20.68 0.10 -6.84
CA ASN A 77 -20.83 1.54 -7.01
C ASN A 77 -20.56 1.92 -8.47
N ARG A 78 -21.62 2.08 -9.26
CA ARG A 78 -21.53 1.94 -10.73
C ARG A 78 -21.04 3.15 -11.52
N GLU A 79 -20.99 4.37 -10.99
CA GLU A 79 -20.59 5.53 -11.81
C GLU A 79 -19.84 6.64 -11.06
N GLY A 80 -18.82 7.21 -11.71
CA GLY A 80 -18.23 8.51 -11.35
C GLY A 80 -17.31 8.52 -10.12
N ASN A 81 -16.74 7.38 -9.72
CA ASN A 81 -15.92 7.30 -8.52
C ASN A 81 -14.57 8.02 -8.71
N LYS A 82 -14.38 9.09 -7.94
CA LYS A 82 -13.14 9.87 -7.93
C LYS A 82 -12.17 9.30 -6.92
N LEU A 83 -10.94 9.08 -7.36
CA LEU A 83 -9.84 8.59 -6.53
C LEU A 83 -8.72 9.62 -6.47
N LEU A 84 -8.26 9.94 -5.27
CA LEU A 84 -7.06 10.75 -5.05
C LEU A 84 -5.92 9.84 -4.60
N ASN A 85 -4.84 9.80 -5.37
CA ASN A 85 -3.63 9.07 -5.02
C ASN A 85 -2.57 10.05 -4.50
N LEU A 86 -2.30 9.99 -3.19
CA LEU A 86 -1.31 10.82 -2.50
C LEU A 86 0.04 10.10 -2.53
N GLY A 87 1.07 10.78 -3.04
CA GLY A 87 2.41 10.22 -3.25
C GLY A 87 2.46 9.23 -4.42
N GLY A 88 1.80 9.58 -5.52
CA GLY A 88 1.67 8.67 -6.67
C GLY A 88 2.86 8.63 -7.63
N GLY A 89 3.93 9.37 -7.33
CA GLY A 89 5.10 9.57 -8.18
C GLY A 89 4.72 10.05 -9.58
N THR A 90 5.36 9.47 -10.60
CA THR A 90 5.07 9.72 -12.02
C THR A 90 3.75 9.12 -12.52
N GLY A 91 2.88 8.65 -11.61
CA GLY A 91 1.53 8.20 -11.93
C GLY A 91 1.42 6.73 -12.38
N GLN A 92 2.43 5.90 -12.14
CA GLN A 92 2.40 4.47 -12.52
C GLN A 92 1.18 3.74 -11.91
N VAL A 93 0.99 3.87 -10.59
CA VAL A 93 -0.16 3.27 -9.89
C VAL A 93 -1.45 3.99 -10.25
N SER A 94 -1.40 5.32 -10.44
CA SER A 94 -2.53 6.12 -10.87
C SER A 94 -3.08 5.68 -12.25
N ASN A 95 -2.22 5.26 -13.18
CA ASN A 95 -2.62 4.69 -14.46
C ASN A 95 -3.32 3.34 -14.31
N ILE A 96 -2.87 2.50 -13.37
CA ILE A 96 -3.57 1.26 -13.05
C ILE A 96 -4.97 1.60 -12.51
N PHE A 97 -5.09 2.52 -11.55
CA PHE A 97 -6.39 2.94 -11.03
C PHE A 97 -7.34 3.53 -12.09
N ARG A 98 -6.81 4.14 -13.16
CA ARG A 98 -7.61 4.57 -14.32
C ARG A 98 -8.11 3.38 -15.13
N GLU A 99 -7.24 2.41 -15.41
CA GLU A 99 -7.58 1.19 -16.16
C GLU A 99 -8.67 0.37 -15.45
N ILE A 100 -8.68 0.34 -14.12
CA ILE A 100 -9.73 -0.36 -13.36
C ILE A 100 -11.05 0.41 -13.34
N GLY A 101 -11.09 1.68 -13.75
CA GLY A 101 -12.31 2.46 -13.95
C GLY A 101 -12.52 3.69 -13.03
N PHE A 102 -11.50 4.18 -12.32
CA PHE A 102 -11.64 5.41 -11.50
C PHE A 102 -11.29 6.68 -12.29
N ASP A 103 -11.89 7.80 -11.87
CA ASP A 103 -11.43 9.15 -12.22
C ASP A 103 -10.32 9.58 -11.26
N VAL A 104 -9.05 9.43 -11.69
CA VAL A 104 -7.88 9.50 -10.80
C VAL A 104 -7.17 10.84 -10.85
N TYR A 105 -6.97 11.42 -9.67
CA TYR A 105 -6.12 12.57 -9.38
C TYR A 105 -4.83 12.08 -8.71
N ASN A 106 -3.67 12.41 -9.27
CA ASN A 106 -2.34 12.09 -8.79
C ASN A 106 -1.75 13.29 -8.07
N VAL A 107 -1.21 13.12 -6.86
CA VAL A 107 -0.49 14.16 -6.13
C VAL A 107 0.88 13.65 -5.77
N ASP A 108 1.94 14.37 -6.13
CA ASP A 108 3.31 14.05 -5.73
C ASP A 108 4.22 15.29 -5.80
N ILE A 109 5.35 15.29 -5.08
CA ILE A 109 6.34 16.38 -5.15
C ILE A 109 7.18 16.32 -6.43
N GLU A 110 7.36 15.12 -6.98
CA GLU A 110 8.13 14.81 -8.20
C GLU A 110 7.26 14.81 -9.47
N GLU A 111 6.00 15.26 -9.38
CA GLU A 111 5.15 15.41 -10.56
C GLU A 111 5.69 16.52 -11.46
N ASN A 112 6.01 16.15 -12.70
CA ASN A 112 6.64 17.03 -13.68
C ASN A 112 5.67 17.44 -14.81
N ASN A 113 4.53 16.75 -14.96
CA ASN A 113 3.55 17.00 -16.02
C ASN A 113 2.22 17.45 -15.42
N GLU A 114 2.24 18.62 -14.76
CA GLU A 114 1.10 19.17 -14.06
C GLU A 114 -0.09 19.44 -14.97
N ASN A 115 -1.28 19.04 -14.51
CA ASN A 115 -2.57 19.35 -15.11
C ASN A 115 -3.68 19.21 -14.05
N GLU A 116 -4.95 19.31 -14.44
CA GLU A 116 -6.07 19.20 -13.51
C GLU A 116 -6.05 17.92 -12.64
N LYS A 117 -5.51 16.81 -13.17
CA LYS A 117 -5.49 15.50 -12.52
C LYS A 117 -4.09 15.04 -12.11
N ASN A 118 -3.04 15.80 -12.39
CA ASN A 118 -1.68 15.52 -11.96
C ASN A 118 -1.14 16.78 -11.29
N ILE A 119 -1.01 16.75 -9.97
CA ILE A 119 -0.84 17.93 -9.14
C ILE A 119 0.51 17.83 -8.45
N ARG A 120 1.36 18.82 -8.64
CA ARG A 120 2.62 18.90 -7.90
C ARG A 120 2.36 19.51 -6.53
N PHE A 121 2.60 18.73 -5.48
CA PHE A 121 2.41 19.22 -4.11
C PHE A 121 3.24 18.41 -3.13
N ASP A 122 3.91 19.12 -2.22
CA ASP A 122 4.61 18.49 -1.09
C ASP A 122 3.62 18.18 0.03
N LEU A 123 3.43 16.91 0.34
CA LEU A 123 2.54 16.46 1.42
C LEU A 123 3.03 16.89 2.82
N ASN A 124 4.31 17.24 2.97
CA ASN A 124 4.86 17.85 4.19
C ASN A 124 4.61 19.38 4.25
N SER A 125 4.16 20.00 3.17
CA SER A 125 3.81 21.42 3.17
C SER A 125 2.72 21.72 4.19
N MET A 126 2.86 22.86 4.89
CA MET A 126 1.83 23.39 5.79
C MET A 126 0.64 23.99 5.03
N GLU A 127 0.76 24.15 3.71
CA GLU A 127 -0.32 24.62 2.86
C GLU A 127 -1.47 23.62 2.76
N LYS A 128 -2.62 24.13 2.33
CA LYS A 128 -3.79 23.32 2.04
C LYS A 128 -3.56 22.53 0.75
N LEU A 129 -3.88 21.23 0.79
CA LEU A 129 -3.88 20.39 -0.40
C LEU A 129 -4.74 21.02 -1.52
N PRO A 130 -4.19 21.30 -2.72
CA PRO A 130 -4.85 22.09 -3.76
C PRO A 130 -5.84 21.24 -4.58
N VAL A 131 -6.75 20.58 -3.87
CA VAL A 131 -7.86 19.81 -4.45
C VAL A 131 -9.17 20.22 -3.81
N LYS A 132 -10.28 19.88 -4.47
CA LYS A 132 -11.61 20.19 -3.98
C LYS A 132 -11.94 19.37 -2.73
N GLU A 133 -12.46 20.03 -1.70
CA GLU A 133 -13.00 19.37 -0.51
C GLU A 133 -14.27 18.57 -0.84
N ASN A 134 -14.55 17.51 -0.07
CA ASN A 134 -15.72 16.64 -0.23
C ASN A 134 -15.92 16.16 -1.69
N CYS A 135 -14.83 15.81 -2.38
CA CYS A 135 -14.84 15.52 -3.81
C CYS A 135 -14.51 14.06 -4.14
N PHE A 136 -13.77 13.37 -3.27
CA PHE A 136 -13.24 12.05 -3.56
C PHE A 136 -14.01 10.94 -2.83
N ASP A 137 -14.29 9.86 -3.55
CA ASP A 137 -14.87 8.65 -2.98
C ASP A 137 -13.79 7.83 -2.27
N ILE A 138 -12.58 7.83 -2.84
CA ILE A 138 -11.42 7.11 -2.33
C ILE A 138 -10.21 8.06 -2.25
N VAL A 139 -9.46 7.98 -1.15
CA VAL A 139 -8.09 8.50 -1.04
C VAL A 139 -7.16 7.32 -0.79
N VAL A 140 -6.08 7.21 -1.57
CA VAL A 140 -5.03 6.20 -1.40
C VAL A 140 -3.73 6.89 -1.00
N CYS A 141 -3.08 6.34 0.01
CA CYS A 141 -1.77 6.73 0.50
C CYS A 141 -0.93 5.44 0.66
N SER A 142 -0.23 5.03 -0.40
CA SER A 142 0.44 3.74 -0.48
C SER A 142 1.95 3.86 -0.27
N GLU A 143 2.45 3.41 0.88
CA GLU A 143 3.85 3.47 1.31
C GLU A 143 4.37 4.92 1.28
N ILE A 144 3.59 5.79 1.93
CA ILE A 144 3.83 7.24 2.00
C ILE A 144 3.81 7.74 3.44
N ILE A 145 2.95 7.22 4.30
CA ILE A 145 2.78 7.73 5.67
C ILE A 145 4.07 7.69 6.50
N GLU A 146 4.92 6.71 6.28
CA GLU A 146 6.24 6.54 6.89
C GLU A 146 7.27 7.60 6.42
N HIS A 147 7.00 8.26 5.30
CA HIS A 147 7.80 9.34 4.72
C HIS A 147 7.28 10.74 5.10
N ILE A 148 6.09 10.85 5.70
CA ILE A 148 5.47 12.14 6.06
C ILE A 148 5.91 12.57 7.46
N GLU A 149 6.35 13.82 7.62
CA GLU A 149 6.76 14.40 8.91
C GLU A 149 5.61 14.45 9.92
N ASN A 150 4.40 14.70 9.44
CA ASN A 150 3.19 14.78 10.25
C ASN A 150 2.06 13.86 9.73
N PRO A 151 2.03 12.59 10.16
CA PRO A 151 0.95 11.64 9.81
C PRO A 151 -0.46 12.12 10.20
N TRP A 152 -0.58 12.98 11.23
CA TRP A 152 -1.87 13.53 11.66
C TRP A 152 -2.42 14.51 10.63
N LYS A 153 -1.57 15.35 10.04
CA LYS A 153 -1.97 16.27 8.96
C LYS A 153 -2.47 15.50 7.74
N LEU A 154 -1.78 14.42 7.35
CA LEU A 154 -2.21 13.57 6.24
C LEU A 154 -3.65 13.06 6.43
N PHE A 155 -4.00 12.60 7.64
CA PHE A 155 -5.35 12.14 7.95
C PHE A 155 -6.36 13.30 7.96
N MET A 156 -5.96 14.46 8.50
CA MET A 156 -6.80 15.67 8.48
C MET A 156 -7.12 16.11 7.05
N ASP A 157 -6.12 16.18 6.17
CA ASP A 157 -6.30 16.61 4.79
C ASP A 157 -7.11 15.58 4.00
N SER A 158 -6.82 14.29 4.20
CA SER A 158 -7.62 13.19 3.64
C SER A 158 -9.09 13.29 4.05
N LYS A 159 -9.37 13.60 5.32
CA LYS A 159 -10.73 13.79 5.84
C LYS A 159 -11.46 14.94 5.16
N LYS A 160 -10.79 16.07 4.90
CA LYS A 160 -11.39 17.25 4.25
C LYS A 160 -11.77 17.00 2.80
N VAL A 161 -11.00 16.18 2.09
CA VAL A 161 -11.18 15.96 0.65
C VAL A 161 -12.10 14.78 0.32
N LEU A 162 -12.22 13.83 1.24
CA LEU A 162 -13.18 12.73 1.11
C LEU A 162 -14.62 13.23 1.22
N LYS A 163 -15.49 12.66 0.37
CA LYS A 163 -16.94 12.71 0.55
C LYS A 163 -17.33 11.96 1.83
N LYS A 164 -18.55 12.21 2.29
CA LYS A 164 -19.23 11.36 3.27
C LYS A 164 -19.20 9.90 2.82
N ASP A 165 -18.95 8.99 3.76
CA ASP A 165 -18.80 7.54 3.54
C ASP A 165 -17.64 7.14 2.61
N GLY A 166 -16.79 8.11 2.22
CA GLY A 166 -15.58 7.86 1.46
C GLY A 166 -14.55 7.02 2.23
N ILE A 167 -13.59 6.44 1.51
CA ILE A 167 -12.62 5.52 2.08
C ILE A 167 -11.22 6.10 1.94
N LEU A 168 -10.49 6.16 3.07
CA LEU A 168 -9.06 6.35 3.08
C LEU A 168 -8.37 4.98 3.14
N ILE A 169 -7.43 4.74 2.23
CA ILE A 169 -6.59 3.54 2.21
C ILE A 169 -5.16 3.98 2.52
N VAL A 170 -4.61 3.47 3.62
CA VAL A 170 -3.23 3.74 4.04
C VAL A 170 -2.44 2.44 4.06
N THR A 171 -1.22 2.47 3.55
CA THR A 171 -0.27 1.36 3.67
C THR A 171 1.01 1.84 4.33
N THR A 172 1.69 0.92 5.00
CA THR A 172 2.96 1.18 5.68
C THR A 172 3.71 -0.13 5.89
N PRO A 173 5.05 -0.08 5.92
CA PRO A 173 5.87 -1.12 6.50
C PRO A 173 5.39 -1.48 7.91
N ASN A 174 5.31 -2.78 8.20
CA ASN A 174 4.83 -3.31 9.46
C ASN A 174 5.97 -3.51 10.47
N VAL A 175 6.21 -2.49 11.28
CA VAL A 175 7.20 -2.53 12.37
C VAL A 175 6.85 -3.53 13.47
N GLN A 176 5.59 -3.98 13.53
CA GLN A 176 5.10 -4.96 14.52
C GLN A 176 5.17 -6.41 14.05
N SER A 177 5.65 -6.67 12.83
CA SER A 177 5.88 -8.03 12.33
C SER A 177 6.87 -8.80 13.19
N LEU A 178 6.75 -10.12 13.22
CA LEU A 178 7.67 -10.98 13.98
C LEU A 178 9.13 -10.76 13.53
N PHE A 179 9.33 -10.66 12.22
CA PHE A 179 10.63 -10.38 11.65
C PHE A 179 11.18 -9.02 12.10
N SER A 180 10.37 -7.96 12.02
CA SER A 180 10.78 -6.62 12.44
C SER A 180 11.07 -6.53 13.94
N ARG A 181 10.26 -7.17 14.80
CA ARG A 181 10.50 -7.23 16.25
C ARG A 181 11.79 -7.96 16.61
N ILE A 182 12.08 -9.07 15.95
CA ILE A 182 13.34 -9.81 16.16
C ILE A 182 14.52 -8.96 15.70
N LYS A 183 14.41 -8.33 14.52
CA LYS A 183 15.45 -7.43 14.01
C LYS A 183 15.70 -6.28 14.98
N PHE A 184 14.66 -5.65 15.50
CA PHE A 184 14.76 -4.61 16.51
C PHE A 184 15.46 -5.12 17.78
N PHE A 185 15.06 -6.28 18.31
CA PHE A 185 15.68 -6.86 19.51
C PHE A 185 17.19 -7.08 19.36
N PHE A 186 17.65 -7.56 18.21
CA PHE A 186 19.07 -7.84 17.99
C PHE A 186 19.90 -6.68 17.42
N LYS A 187 19.27 -5.71 16.75
CA LYS A 187 19.97 -4.63 16.01
C LYS A 187 19.63 -3.23 16.50
N GLY A 188 18.59 -3.05 17.30
CA GLY A 188 18.09 -1.74 17.74
C GLY A 188 17.24 -0.99 16.70
N TYR A 189 17.00 -1.58 15.52
CA TYR A 189 16.29 -0.94 14.41
C TYR A 189 15.20 -1.85 13.84
N PHE A 190 14.06 -1.27 13.48
CA PHE A 190 12.99 -2.00 12.79
C PHE A 190 13.38 -2.36 11.36
N HIS A 191 12.73 -3.38 10.80
CA HIS A 191 12.89 -3.69 9.38
C HIS A 191 12.41 -2.52 8.53
N TRP A 192 13.23 -2.12 7.55
CA TRP A 192 13.12 -0.87 6.75
C TRP A 192 13.42 0.45 7.46
N PHE A 193 13.72 0.46 8.76
CA PHE A 193 14.05 1.69 9.51
C PHE A 193 15.46 1.61 10.11
N THR A 194 16.45 1.28 9.27
CA THR A 194 17.88 1.30 9.65
C THR A 194 18.51 2.65 9.30
N PRO A 195 19.68 3.00 9.85
CA PRO A 195 20.35 4.27 9.56
C PRO A 195 20.55 4.56 8.07
N GLU A 196 20.77 3.52 7.26
CA GLU A 196 20.93 3.63 5.80
C GLU A 196 19.62 3.97 5.09
N CYS A 197 18.47 3.73 5.72
CA CYS A 197 17.14 4.00 5.19
C CYS A 197 16.54 5.31 5.73
N PHE A 198 17.14 5.96 6.73
CA PHE A 198 16.61 7.18 7.35
C PHE A 198 16.56 8.39 6.40
N SER A 199 17.27 8.36 5.28
CA SER A 199 17.10 9.37 4.22
C SER A 199 15.72 9.32 3.55
N TYR A 200 14.96 8.24 3.76
CA TYR A 200 13.65 8.04 3.15
C TYR A 200 12.56 7.74 4.18
N HIS A 201 12.75 6.77 5.09
CA HIS A 201 11.74 6.42 6.10
C HIS A 201 11.96 7.18 7.40
N LEU A 202 11.06 8.13 7.70
CA LEU A 202 11.12 8.98 8.88
C LEU A 202 10.47 8.31 10.09
N ASN A 203 9.28 7.71 9.90
CA ASN A 203 8.40 7.32 10.98
C ASN A 203 8.14 5.80 10.99
N PRO A 204 8.58 5.05 12.02
CA PRO A 204 8.18 3.67 12.21
C PRO A 204 6.72 3.62 12.70
N VAL A 205 5.76 3.81 11.79
CA VAL A 205 4.34 3.97 12.14
C VAL A 205 3.76 2.68 12.71
N PHE A 206 3.25 2.76 13.94
CA PHE A 206 2.58 1.64 14.59
C PHE A 206 1.08 1.63 14.33
N ILE A 207 0.46 0.45 14.30
CA ILE A 207 -0.99 0.34 14.07
C ILE A 207 -1.82 1.00 15.18
N TRP A 208 -1.31 1.01 16.42
CA TRP A 208 -2.00 1.67 17.53
C TRP A 208 -1.99 3.19 17.36
N GLU A 209 -0.95 3.76 16.74
CA GLU A 209 -0.87 5.18 16.42
C GLU A 209 -1.88 5.51 15.32
N ILE A 210 -1.92 4.71 14.25
CA ILE A 210 -2.94 4.85 13.20
C ILE A 210 -4.36 4.77 13.79
N ASN A 211 -4.61 3.86 14.73
CA ASN A 211 -5.90 3.79 15.43
C ASN A 211 -6.22 5.09 16.19
N LEU A 212 -5.24 5.73 16.84
CA LEU A 212 -5.42 6.98 17.57
C LEU A 212 -5.73 8.14 16.61
N ILE A 213 -4.95 8.27 15.53
CA ILE A 213 -5.14 9.31 14.51
C ILE A 213 -6.51 9.13 13.83
N ALA A 214 -6.85 7.90 13.44
CA ALA A 214 -8.13 7.57 12.84
C ALA A 214 -9.30 8.01 13.73
N LYS A 215 -9.28 7.66 15.03
CA LYS A 215 -10.29 8.08 16.00
C LYS A 215 -10.39 9.60 16.12
N LYS A 216 -9.24 10.31 16.16
CA LYS A 216 -9.21 11.77 16.25
C LYS A 216 -9.93 12.45 15.09
N TYR A 217 -9.85 11.89 13.89
CA TYR A 217 -10.46 12.44 12.67
C TYR A 217 -11.74 11.72 12.25
N ASN A 218 -12.37 10.97 13.16
CA ASN A 218 -13.63 10.24 12.93
C ASN A 218 -13.57 9.30 11.71
N PHE A 219 -12.46 8.57 11.60
CA PHE A 219 -12.35 7.41 10.74
C PHE A 219 -12.59 6.12 11.53
N GLU A 220 -13.27 5.17 10.92
CA GLU A 220 -13.38 3.80 11.42
C GLU A 220 -12.52 2.87 10.58
N ILE A 221 -11.65 2.10 11.23
CA ILE A 221 -10.88 1.08 10.53
C ILE A 221 -11.78 -0.12 10.26
N SER A 222 -12.20 -0.22 9.01
CA SER A 222 -13.14 -1.24 8.55
C SER A 222 -12.45 -2.58 8.24
N LYS A 223 -11.18 -2.54 7.83
CA LYS A 223 -10.41 -3.73 7.44
C LYS A 223 -8.92 -3.45 7.56
N ILE A 224 -8.16 -4.45 7.98
CA ILE A 224 -6.70 -4.48 7.90
C ILE A 224 -6.33 -5.81 7.25
N ILE A 225 -5.47 -5.77 6.25
CA ILE A 225 -4.87 -6.94 5.63
C ILE A 225 -3.36 -6.76 5.57
N GLY A 226 -2.65 -7.85 5.32
CA GLY A 226 -1.22 -7.80 5.11
C GLY A 226 -0.84 -8.17 3.68
N SER A 227 0.27 -7.59 3.21
CA SER A 227 0.73 -7.73 1.84
C SER A 227 0.98 -9.19 1.41
N GLY A 228 1.46 -10.03 2.32
CA GLY A 228 1.72 -11.44 2.06
C GLY A 228 0.48 -12.35 2.04
N ASP A 229 -0.63 -11.91 2.65
CA ASP A 229 -1.86 -12.68 2.68
C ASP A 229 -2.49 -12.77 1.27
N TYR A 230 -2.28 -11.78 0.40
CA TYR A 230 -2.60 -11.83 -1.02
C TYR A 230 -1.95 -13.04 -1.71
N PHE A 231 -0.62 -13.12 -1.68
CA PHE A 231 0.13 -14.15 -2.41
C PHE A 231 -0.13 -15.56 -1.89
N LEU A 232 -0.39 -15.68 -0.59
CA LEU A 232 -0.70 -16.96 0.04
C LEU A 232 -2.17 -17.35 -0.09
N SER A 233 -2.99 -16.53 -0.76
CA SER A 233 -4.44 -16.70 -0.91
C SER A 233 -5.12 -16.98 0.43
N ARG A 234 -4.75 -16.20 1.47
CA ARG A 234 -5.26 -16.35 2.83
C ARG A 234 -6.18 -15.21 3.19
N GLU A 235 -7.44 -15.51 3.46
CA GLU A 235 -8.32 -14.59 4.18
C GLU A 235 -8.10 -14.71 5.69
N ASN A 236 -6.94 -14.22 6.17
CA ASN A 236 -6.68 -14.18 7.59
C ASN A 236 -7.60 -13.15 8.26
N LYS A 237 -8.62 -13.62 9.00
CA LYS A 237 -9.45 -12.76 9.85
C LYS A 237 -8.83 -12.51 11.24
N ASN A 238 -7.76 -13.22 11.58
CA ASN A 238 -7.09 -13.07 12.85
C ASN A 238 -6.07 -11.93 12.81
N TYR A 239 -6.45 -10.80 13.40
CA TYR A 239 -5.65 -9.59 13.48
C TYR A 239 -4.20 -9.83 13.97
N ASN A 240 -4.01 -10.65 15.01
CA ASN A 240 -2.68 -10.95 15.53
C ASN A 240 -1.82 -11.71 14.53
N LYS A 241 -2.40 -12.59 13.71
CA LYS A 241 -1.66 -13.28 12.64
C LYS A 241 -1.28 -12.32 11.50
N ILE A 242 -2.18 -11.40 11.13
CA ILE A 242 -1.92 -10.39 10.11
C ILE A 242 -0.71 -9.55 10.53
N LEU A 243 -0.79 -8.95 11.72
CA LEU A 243 0.30 -8.14 12.27
C LEU A 243 1.58 -8.94 12.43
N ARG A 244 1.51 -10.18 12.90
CA ARG A 244 2.71 -10.98 13.18
C ARG A 244 3.44 -11.40 11.91
N ASN A 245 2.73 -11.72 10.85
CA ASN A 245 3.33 -12.42 9.71
C ASN A 245 3.63 -11.51 8.51
N ASN A 246 2.96 -10.38 8.35
CA ASN A 246 3.09 -9.60 7.13
C ASN A 246 4.14 -8.50 7.25
N GLU A 247 4.87 -8.25 6.16
CA GLU A 247 5.90 -7.22 6.09
C GLU A 247 5.33 -5.80 5.93
N SER A 248 4.22 -5.64 5.22
CA SER A 248 3.48 -4.37 5.12
C SER A 248 1.99 -4.60 5.43
N LEU A 249 1.32 -3.54 5.87
CA LEU A 249 -0.11 -3.53 6.15
C LEU A 249 -0.83 -2.67 5.12
N VAL A 250 -2.05 -3.06 4.78
CA VAL A 250 -3.02 -2.25 4.03
C VAL A 250 -4.23 -2.04 4.93
N ILE A 251 -4.56 -0.79 5.20
CA ILE A 251 -5.50 -0.36 6.22
C ILE A 251 -6.61 0.45 5.52
N PHE A 252 -7.85 -0.01 5.67
CA PHE A 252 -9.02 0.60 5.04
C PHE A 252 -9.84 1.33 6.10
N LEU A 253 -9.94 2.65 5.95
CA LEU A 253 -10.58 3.55 6.89
C LEU A 253 -11.83 4.17 6.26
N LYS A 254 -12.98 4.01 6.89
CA LYS A 254 -14.25 4.63 6.46
C LYS A 254 -14.43 5.99 7.10
N ASN A 255 -14.86 6.95 6.29
CA ASN A 255 -15.21 8.29 6.71
C ASN A 255 -16.63 8.33 7.29
N ASN A 256 -16.77 8.21 8.62
CA ASN A 256 -18.07 8.03 9.30
C ASN A 256 -18.89 9.33 9.51
N VAL A 257 -18.69 10.38 8.70
CA VAL A 257 -19.38 11.67 8.87
C VAL A 257 -19.86 12.24 7.56
#